data_AF-A0A947BU01-F1
#
_entry.id   AF-A0A947BU01-F1
#
_cell.length_a   1.000
_cell.length_b   1.000
_cell.length_c   1.000
_cell.angle_alpha   90.00
_cell.angle_beta   90.00
_cell.angle_gamma   90.00
#
_symmetry.space_group_name_H-M   'P 1'
#
loop_
_entity.id
_entity.type
_entity.pdbx_description
1 polymer ?
#
loop_
_entity_poly.entity_id
_entity_poly.type
_entity_poly.pdbx_seq_one_letter_code
_entity_poly.pdbx_strand_id
1 'polypeptide(L)'
;MLISLYSSYHRSSKFAALLLTMTILGGLAVPAAADPMAQPLLSESDIAYVGRFALPDGGSEPATYAYGGYGMAFYKQADGTNTLFVSGHVYGTGYYGQVQVPSDAQLKSASTGYSGLVQATVIQKIANAMEGHGEIENNYNPNWSL
;
A
#
# COMPACT_ATOMS: atom_id res chain seq x y z
N MET A 1 -13.13 7.82 69.60
CA MET A 1 -13.84 6.94 68.64
C MET A 1 -12.82 6.49 67.60
N LEU A 2 -12.37 5.22 67.67
CA LEU A 2 -11.71 4.59 66.53
C LEU A 2 -12.78 4.21 65.50
N ILE A 3 -12.38 4.07 64.23
CA ILE A 3 -12.59 2.84 63.48
C ILE A 3 -11.39 2.65 62.55
N SER A 4 -10.86 1.44 62.54
CA SER A 4 -9.87 0.93 61.58
C SER A 4 -10.60 -0.05 60.67
N LEU A 5 -10.13 -0.25 59.44
CA LEU A 5 -10.00 -1.59 58.85
C LEU A 5 -9.10 -1.56 57.60
N TYR A 6 -8.48 -2.71 57.33
CA TYR A 6 -7.37 -2.95 56.40
C TYR A 6 -7.78 -3.97 55.31
N SER A 7 -6.83 -4.37 54.44
CA SER A 7 -6.88 -5.54 53.49
C SER A 7 -7.41 -5.23 52.07
N SER A 8 -6.86 -5.74 50.95
CA SER A 8 -5.63 -6.51 50.61
C SER A 8 -5.23 -6.16 49.14
N TYR A 9 -4.01 -6.19 48.60
CA TYR A 9 -2.69 -6.77 48.92
C TYR A 9 -2.40 -8.23 48.45
N HIS A 10 -2.01 -8.39 47.17
CA HIS A 10 -1.27 -9.52 46.53
C HIS A 10 -0.96 -9.10 45.06
N ARG A 11 0.21 -9.27 44.42
CA ARG A 11 1.51 -9.92 44.67
C ARG A 11 2.60 -9.12 43.92
N SER A 12 3.74 -8.73 44.52
CA SER A 12 5.06 -9.41 44.42
C SER A 12 5.50 -9.77 42.98
N SER A 13 6.68 -9.42 42.46
CA SER A 13 7.99 -9.42 43.12
C SER A 13 9.08 -8.65 42.35
N LYS A 14 10.00 -8.06 43.13
CA LYS A 14 11.47 -8.03 42.95
C LYS A 14 12.04 -7.55 41.60
N PHE A 15 12.60 -6.34 41.65
CA PHE A 15 13.76 -5.92 40.86
C PHE A 15 14.95 -6.90 40.97
N ALA A 16 15.87 -6.78 40.00
CA ALA A 16 17.20 -7.39 39.93
C ALA A 16 17.29 -8.85 39.41
N ALA A 17 17.42 -8.95 38.08
CA ALA A 17 18.52 -9.69 37.46
C ALA A 17 18.89 -9.02 36.12
N LEU A 18 20.01 -8.29 36.09
CA LEU A 18 20.60 -7.75 34.87
C LEU A 18 21.17 -8.92 34.04
N LEU A 19 20.41 -9.42 33.07
CA LEU A 19 20.93 -10.36 32.08
C LEU A 19 21.43 -9.57 30.87
N LEU A 20 22.68 -9.12 30.93
CA LEU A 20 23.38 -8.55 29.77
C LEU A 20 23.79 -9.70 28.85
N THR A 21 22.84 -10.23 28.08
CA THR A 21 23.14 -11.19 27.03
C THR A 21 23.98 -10.47 25.97
N MET A 22 25.27 -10.82 25.86
CA MET A 22 26.08 -10.41 24.73
C MET A 22 25.48 -11.05 23.47
N THR A 23 24.64 -10.31 22.76
CA THR A 23 24.32 -10.63 21.38
C THR A 23 25.61 -10.52 20.60
N ILE A 24 26.22 -11.68 20.31
CA ILE A 24 27.31 -11.76 19.35
C ILE A 24 26.75 -11.18 18.06
N LEU A 25 27.26 -10.03 17.63
CA LEU A 25 27.09 -9.53 16.27
C LEU A 25 27.88 -10.47 15.35
N GLY A 26 27.36 -11.68 15.18
CA GLY A 26 27.64 -12.50 14.01
C GLY A 26 27.06 -11.71 12.85
N GLY A 27 27.91 -10.89 12.23
CA GLY A 27 27.54 -10.09 11.08
C GLY A 27 27.01 -11.03 10.01
N LEU A 28 25.68 -11.14 9.92
CA LEU A 28 25.03 -11.79 8.82
C LEU A 28 25.44 -11.01 7.59
N ALA A 29 26.39 -11.56 6.84
CA ALA A 29 26.78 -11.03 5.55
C ALA A 29 25.54 -11.08 4.68
N VAL A 30 24.85 -9.94 4.58
CA VAL A 30 23.76 -9.76 3.63
C VAL A 30 24.38 -10.06 2.27
N PRO A 31 23.93 -11.10 1.55
CA PRO A 31 24.51 -11.42 0.26
C PRO A 31 24.40 -10.17 -0.61
N ALA A 32 25.51 -9.76 -1.21
CA ALA A 32 25.51 -8.61 -2.11
C ALA A 32 24.44 -8.85 -3.18
N ALA A 33 23.55 -7.85 -3.37
CA ALA A 33 22.55 -7.93 -4.41
C ALA A 33 23.26 -8.20 -5.74
N ALA A 34 22.85 -9.25 -6.43
CA ALA A 34 23.46 -9.62 -7.70
C ALA A 34 23.31 -8.46 -8.70
N ASP A 35 24.33 -8.23 -9.53
CA ASP A 35 24.29 -7.18 -10.54
C ASP A 35 23.04 -7.35 -11.42
N PRO A 36 22.14 -6.34 -11.49
CA PRO A 36 20.97 -6.38 -12.36
C PRO A 36 21.34 -6.60 -13.83
N MET A 37 22.52 -6.12 -14.26
CA MET A 37 23.03 -6.30 -15.63
C MET A 37 23.51 -7.73 -15.91
N ALA A 38 23.72 -8.55 -14.88
CA ALA A 38 24.09 -9.96 -14.99
C ALA A 38 22.88 -10.91 -14.87
N GLN A 39 21.67 -10.39 -14.63
CA GLN A 39 20.46 -11.20 -14.62
C GLN A 39 20.01 -11.55 -16.06
N PRO A 40 19.39 -12.73 -16.27
CA PRO A 40 18.70 -13.02 -17.52
C PRO A 40 17.65 -11.94 -17.84
N LEU A 41 17.57 -11.55 -19.11
CA LEU A 41 16.48 -10.68 -19.57
C LEU A 41 15.15 -11.43 -19.53
N LEU A 42 14.09 -10.74 -19.13
CA LEU A 42 12.73 -11.29 -19.19
C LEU A 42 12.34 -11.57 -20.65
N SER A 43 11.84 -12.78 -20.89
CA SER A 43 11.20 -13.20 -22.13
C SER A 43 9.68 -13.13 -22.02
N GLU A 44 8.97 -13.17 -23.16
CA GLU A 44 7.50 -13.24 -23.15
C GLU A 44 6.99 -14.48 -22.40
N SER A 45 7.72 -15.60 -22.46
CA SER A 45 7.41 -16.83 -21.72
C SER A 45 7.50 -16.70 -20.20
N ASP A 46 8.18 -15.67 -19.68
CA ASP A 46 8.26 -15.40 -18.23
C ASP A 46 7.04 -14.59 -17.73
N ILE A 47 6.18 -14.10 -18.63
CA ILE A 47 5.04 -13.24 -18.31
C ILE A 47 3.72 -14.03 -18.41
N ALA A 48 3.17 -14.41 -17.27
CA ALA A 48 1.85 -15.05 -17.19
C ALA A 48 0.74 -14.02 -16.89
N TYR A 49 -0.27 -13.95 -17.76
CA TYR A 49 -1.48 -13.16 -17.48
C TYR A 49 -2.36 -13.86 -16.42
N VAL A 50 -2.48 -13.24 -15.25
CA VAL A 50 -3.22 -13.81 -14.11
C VAL A 50 -4.73 -13.47 -14.15
N GLY A 51 -5.10 -12.35 -14.76
CA GLY A 51 -6.48 -11.89 -14.88
C GLY A 51 -6.61 -10.36 -14.85
N ARG A 52 -7.83 -9.88 -14.60
CA ARG A 52 -8.18 -8.46 -14.50
C ARG A 52 -9.24 -8.23 -13.44
N PHE A 53 -9.30 -7.00 -12.94
CA PHE A 53 -10.24 -6.56 -11.93
C PHE A 53 -10.72 -5.14 -12.28
N ALA A 54 -11.86 -4.73 -11.72
CA ALA A 54 -12.34 -3.35 -11.83
C ALA A 54 -11.74 -2.51 -10.69
N LEU A 55 -11.36 -1.26 -10.97
CA LEU A 55 -11.11 -0.29 -9.91
C LEU A 55 -12.44 0.12 -9.22
N PRO A 56 -12.38 0.68 -8.00
CA PRO A 56 -13.54 1.29 -7.37
C PRO A 56 -14.09 2.42 -8.26
N ASP A 57 -15.40 2.67 -8.22
CA ASP A 57 -15.94 3.84 -8.88
C ASP A 57 -15.34 5.11 -8.29
N GLY A 58 -14.95 6.04 -9.16
CA GLY A 58 -14.23 7.24 -8.77
C GLY A 58 -15.10 8.35 -8.17
N GLY A 59 -16.43 8.23 -8.25
CA GLY A 59 -17.36 9.29 -7.82
C GLY A 59 -17.27 10.56 -8.68
N SER A 60 -17.80 11.67 -8.15
CA SER A 60 -17.69 13.01 -8.73
C SER A 60 -16.34 13.65 -8.44
N GLU A 61 -15.92 14.59 -9.28
CA GLU A 61 -14.64 15.29 -9.15
C GLU A 61 -14.49 16.09 -7.83
N PRO A 62 -13.25 16.35 -7.36
CA PRO A 62 -11.98 15.82 -7.86
C PRO A 62 -11.35 14.78 -6.90
N ALA A 63 -11.46 13.48 -7.21
CA ALA A 63 -10.63 12.40 -6.64
C ALA A 63 -10.99 11.00 -7.24
N THR A 64 -10.97 10.84 -8.56
CA THR A 64 -11.53 9.63 -9.21
C THR A 64 -10.48 8.54 -9.51
N TYR A 65 -10.76 7.28 -9.12
CA TYR A 65 -9.98 6.12 -9.60
C TYR A 65 -10.15 5.87 -11.10
N ALA A 66 -11.21 6.41 -11.71
CA ALA A 66 -11.54 6.27 -13.13
C ALA A 66 -10.52 6.95 -14.08
N TYR A 67 -9.83 7.99 -13.62
CA TYR A 67 -8.83 8.74 -14.40
C TYR A 67 -7.40 8.66 -13.81
N GLY A 68 -7.17 7.75 -12.86
CA GLY A 68 -5.88 7.53 -12.20
C GLY A 68 -4.85 6.74 -13.02
N GLY A 69 -4.58 7.18 -14.26
CA GLY A 69 -3.74 6.44 -15.21
C GLY A 69 -2.25 6.76 -15.21
N TYR A 70 -1.81 7.86 -14.59
CA TYR A 70 -0.45 8.39 -14.74
C TYR A 70 0.57 7.78 -13.76
N GLY A 71 0.14 7.42 -12.55
CA GLY A 71 0.98 6.79 -11.54
C GLY A 71 0.27 5.59 -10.92
N MET A 72 0.59 4.39 -11.41
CA MET A 72 0.20 3.13 -10.78
C MET A 72 1.44 2.41 -10.28
N ALA A 73 1.47 2.05 -9.00
CA ALA A 73 2.57 1.29 -8.41
C ALA A 73 2.04 0.07 -7.66
N PHE A 74 2.42 -1.11 -8.12
CA PHE A 74 2.15 -2.36 -7.42
C PHE A 74 3.00 -2.45 -6.15
N TYR A 75 2.37 -2.86 -5.05
CA TYR A 75 3.05 -3.12 -3.79
C TYR A 75 2.48 -4.35 -3.10
N LYS A 76 3.36 -5.29 -2.74
CA LYS A 76 3.01 -6.48 -1.96
C LYS A 76 3.35 -6.23 -0.50
N GLN A 77 2.33 -6.24 0.35
CA GLN A 77 2.48 -6.07 1.80
C GLN A 77 3.17 -7.29 2.45
N ALA A 78 3.67 -7.12 3.67
CA ALA A 78 4.40 -8.14 4.42
C ALA A 78 3.54 -9.38 4.78
N ASP A 79 2.22 -9.22 4.86
CA ASP A 79 1.24 -10.30 5.02
C ASP A 79 0.96 -11.08 3.71
N GLY A 80 1.56 -10.65 2.59
CA GLY A 80 1.34 -11.20 1.26
C GLY A 80 0.22 -10.50 0.46
N THR A 81 -0.48 -9.52 1.03
CA THR A 81 -1.57 -8.80 0.36
C THR A 81 -1.06 -7.97 -0.81
N ASN A 82 -1.59 -8.25 -2.01
CA ASN A 82 -1.32 -7.47 -3.21
C ASN A 82 -2.11 -6.15 -3.19
N THR A 83 -1.43 -5.03 -3.39
CA THR A 83 -2.04 -3.69 -3.41
C THR A 83 -1.56 -2.88 -4.60
N LEU A 84 -2.34 -1.86 -4.96
CA LEU A 84 -2.04 -0.91 -6.02
C LEU A 84 -2.19 0.51 -5.44
N PHE A 85 -1.11 1.27 -5.47
CA PHE A 85 -1.16 2.73 -5.30
C PHE A 85 -1.58 3.36 -6.62
N VAL A 86 -2.48 4.34 -6.53
CA VAL A 86 -3.11 5.00 -7.69
C VAL A 86 -3.05 6.51 -7.47
N SER A 87 -2.42 7.23 -8.40
CA SER A 87 -2.53 8.69 -8.50
C SER A 87 -3.95 9.10 -8.87
N GLY A 88 -4.43 10.23 -8.38
CA GLY A 88 -5.66 10.87 -8.86
C GLY A 88 -5.55 11.40 -10.29
N HIS A 89 -6.44 12.34 -10.61
CA HIS A 89 -6.45 13.02 -11.92
C HIS A 89 -5.11 13.73 -12.19
N VAL A 90 -4.69 13.81 -13.46
CA VAL A 90 -3.38 14.39 -13.84
C VAL A 90 -3.18 15.85 -13.41
N TYR A 91 -4.25 16.64 -13.40
CA TYR A 91 -4.25 18.03 -12.89
C TYR A 91 -4.43 18.11 -11.36
N GLY A 92 -4.71 17.00 -10.68
CA GLY A 92 -4.83 16.88 -9.23
C GLY A 92 -3.52 16.45 -8.59
N THR A 93 -2.57 17.37 -8.48
CA THR A 93 -1.29 17.08 -7.81
C THR A 93 -1.48 16.71 -6.34
N GLY A 94 -0.68 15.75 -5.85
CA GLY A 94 -0.76 15.25 -4.47
C GLY A 94 -1.90 14.29 -4.14
N TYR A 95 -2.86 14.07 -5.05
CA TYR A 95 -3.96 13.15 -4.81
C TYR A 95 -3.51 11.70 -5.02
N TYR A 96 -3.53 10.90 -3.95
CA TYR A 96 -3.15 9.48 -3.99
C TYR A 96 -4.12 8.62 -3.18
N GLY A 97 -4.40 7.42 -3.67
CA GLY A 97 -5.15 6.39 -2.97
C GLY A 97 -4.48 5.02 -3.09
N GLN A 98 -4.97 4.05 -2.34
CA GLN A 98 -4.51 2.66 -2.37
C GLN A 98 -5.69 1.70 -2.39
N VAL A 99 -5.61 0.68 -3.23
CA VAL A 99 -6.61 -0.38 -3.32
C VAL A 99 -5.95 -1.76 -3.13
N GLN A 100 -6.69 -2.68 -2.54
CA GLN A 100 -6.34 -4.09 -2.50
C GLN A 100 -6.71 -4.74 -3.83
N VAL A 101 -5.73 -5.37 -4.47
CA VAL A 101 -5.93 -6.18 -5.67
C VAL A 101 -6.62 -7.48 -5.24
N PRO A 102 -7.66 -7.96 -5.95
CA PRO A 102 -8.27 -9.26 -5.67
C PRO A 102 -7.24 -10.40 -5.70
N SER A 103 -7.50 -11.46 -4.94
CA SER A 103 -6.62 -12.63 -4.91
C SER A 103 -6.50 -13.30 -6.28
N ASP A 104 -5.38 -13.98 -6.55
CA ASP A 104 -5.15 -14.73 -7.79
C ASP A 104 -6.31 -15.68 -8.16
N ALA A 105 -6.95 -16.28 -7.15
CA ALA A 105 -8.13 -17.14 -7.36
C ALA A 105 -9.32 -16.35 -7.91
N GLN A 106 -9.60 -15.16 -7.34
CA GLN A 106 -10.64 -14.24 -7.82
C GLN A 106 -10.33 -13.74 -9.24
N LEU A 107 -9.09 -13.34 -9.51
CA LEU A 107 -8.64 -12.86 -10.83
C LEU A 107 -8.81 -13.91 -11.92
N LYS A 108 -8.44 -15.18 -11.64
CA LYS A 108 -8.60 -16.30 -12.57
C LYS A 108 -10.06 -16.71 -12.80
N SER A 109 -10.95 -16.42 -11.85
CA SER A 109 -12.39 -16.67 -11.97
C SER A 109 -13.21 -15.52 -12.58
N ALA A 110 -12.58 -14.37 -12.81
CA ALA A 110 -13.29 -13.17 -13.25
C ALA A 110 -13.86 -13.31 -14.67
N SER A 111 -15.02 -12.69 -14.92
CA SER A 111 -15.68 -12.74 -16.22
C SER A 111 -14.86 -12.10 -17.34
N THR A 112 -15.13 -12.52 -18.58
CA THR A 112 -14.59 -11.84 -19.77
C THR A 112 -15.21 -10.47 -20.02
N GLY A 113 -16.40 -10.19 -19.45
CA GLY A 113 -17.12 -8.92 -19.55
C GLY A 113 -16.98 -8.04 -18.30
N TYR A 114 -17.02 -6.71 -18.49
CA TYR A 114 -16.81 -5.70 -17.44
C TYR A 114 -17.71 -5.87 -16.21
N SER A 115 -18.98 -6.20 -16.40
CA SER A 115 -19.97 -6.39 -15.33
C SER A 115 -19.74 -7.61 -14.43
N GLY A 116 -18.83 -8.52 -14.80
CA GLY A 116 -18.43 -9.67 -13.98
C GLY A 116 -16.97 -9.61 -13.55
N LEU A 117 -16.33 -8.44 -13.59
CA LEU A 117 -15.02 -8.23 -12.98
C LEU A 117 -15.18 -8.09 -11.47
N VAL A 118 -14.29 -8.76 -10.72
CA VAL A 118 -14.16 -8.53 -9.28
C VAL A 118 -13.63 -7.12 -9.08
N GLN A 119 -14.24 -6.34 -8.19
CA GLN A 119 -13.80 -4.98 -7.89
C GLN A 119 -12.69 -5.00 -6.83
N ALA A 120 -11.68 -4.15 -6.99
CA ALA A 120 -10.66 -3.90 -5.97
C ALA A 120 -11.28 -3.25 -4.73
N THR A 121 -10.78 -3.59 -3.54
CA THR A 121 -11.27 -3.01 -2.28
C THR A 121 -10.48 -1.75 -1.95
N VAL A 122 -11.14 -0.65 -1.60
CA VAL A 122 -10.46 0.58 -1.16
C VAL A 122 -9.80 0.34 0.20
N ILE A 123 -8.47 0.49 0.27
CA ILE A 123 -7.70 0.55 1.53
C ILE A 123 -7.65 2.01 1.99
N GLN A 124 -7.20 2.89 1.09
CA GLN A 124 -7.12 4.33 1.30
C GLN A 124 -7.83 5.03 0.13
N LYS A 125 -8.85 5.84 0.44
CA LYS A 125 -9.50 6.72 -0.53
C LYS A 125 -8.50 7.70 -1.11
N ILE A 126 -8.68 8.09 -2.37
CA ILE A 126 -7.88 9.15 -2.97
C ILE A 126 -8.05 10.44 -2.16
N ALA A 127 -6.96 10.99 -1.67
CA ALA A 127 -6.90 12.23 -0.90
C ALA A 127 -5.59 12.98 -1.20
N ASN A 128 -5.58 14.30 -0.99
CA ASN A 128 -4.38 15.10 -1.19
C ASN A 128 -3.38 14.89 -0.03
N ALA A 129 -2.32 14.11 -0.29
CA ALA A 129 -1.27 13.82 0.67
C ALA A 129 -0.31 15.00 0.93
N MET A 130 -0.45 16.10 0.18
CA MET A 130 0.35 17.33 0.36
C MET A 130 -0.36 18.38 1.21
N GLU A 131 -1.61 18.13 1.66
CA GLU A 131 -2.41 19.08 2.46
C GLU A 131 -2.57 20.48 1.81
N GLY A 132 -2.44 20.57 0.47
CA GLY A 132 -2.43 21.84 -0.28
C GLY A 132 -1.07 22.56 -0.36
N HIS A 133 -0.04 22.09 0.35
CA HIS A 133 1.30 22.70 0.42
C HIS A 133 2.22 22.42 -0.79
N GLY A 134 1.69 21.78 -1.84
CA GLY A 134 2.47 21.39 -3.03
C GLY A 134 1.73 21.59 -4.34
N GLU A 135 0.70 22.45 -4.38
CA GLU A 135 0.02 22.78 -5.64
C GLU A 135 1.05 23.30 -6.64
N ILE A 136 1.34 22.50 -7.67
CA ILE A 136 2.04 22.99 -8.85
C ILE A 136 1.14 24.06 -9.43
N GLU A 137 1.65 25.29 -9.45
CA GLU A 137 0.98 26.45 -10.03
C GLU A 137 0.42 26.05 -11.40
N ASN A 138 -0.91 26.04 -11.50
CA ASN A 138 -1.62 25.48 -12.64
C ASN A 138 -1.34 26.35 -13.86
N ASN A 139 -0.26 26.02 -14.58
CA ASN A 139 0.09 26.52 -15.91
C ASN A 139 -0.88 25.93 -16.96
N TYR A 140 -2.17 26.09 -16.68
CA TYR A 140 -3.26 25.90 -17.61
C TYR A 140 -3.07 26.93 -18.73
N ASN A 141 -2.48 26.47 -19.83
CA ASN A 141 -2.39 27.26 -21.05
C ASN A 141 -3.71 27.10 -21.82
N PRO A 142 -4.60 28.11 -21.84
CA PRO A 142 -5.92 28.00 -22.47
C PRO A 142 -5.86 27.80 -24.00
N ASN A 143 -4.68 27.88 -24.62
CA ASN A 143 -4.50 27.76 -26.07
C ASN A 143 -4.32 26.31 -26.56
N TRP A 144 -4.49 25.31 -25.68
CA TRP A 144 -4.38 23.88 -26.03
C TRP A 144 -5.77 23.30 -26.34
N SER A 145 -6.43 23.85 -27.36
CA SER A 145 -7.64 23.25 -27.95
C SER A 145 -7.26 22.00 -28.74
N LEU A 146 -7.95 20.88 -28.47
CA LEU A 146 -7.95 19.67 -29.29
C LEU A 146 -8.62 19.90 -30.65
#